data_AF-A0A8J6RZY9-F1
#
_entry.id   AF-A0A8J6RZY9-F1
#
_cell.length_a   1.000
_cell.length_b   1.000
_cell.length_c   1.000
_cell.angle_alpha   90.00
_cell.angle_beta   90.00
_cell.angle_gamma   90.00
#
_symmetry.space_group_name_H-M   'P 1'
#
loop_
_entity.id
_entity.type
_entity.pdbx_description
1 polymer ?
#
loop_
_entity_poly.entity_id
_entity_poly.type
_entity_poly.pdbx_seq_one_letter_code
_entity_poly.pdbx_strand_id
1 'polypeptide(L)'
;MFFLLPLVGAAVGAAVGALVTHASGEKDRQAAQYHKQVANDLTTKLSNLEKRYNEYADKSKNQIDDLTRQHALGEAEKDLLRLAIRLQQSLYMLMWDIDDKPTYNALIGLEEAVAATNKVLFELNEESIQIPNKYFSRNLTRVKRREKLAESKRKKVEDNNVA
;
A
#
# COMPACT_ATOMS: atom_id res chain seq x y z
N MET A 1 -6.47 -27.97 0.43
CA MET A 1 -5.56 -28.99 1.00
C MET A 1 -6.44 -30.05 1.67
N PHE A 2 -6.26 -31.33 1.33
CA PHE A 2 -7.08 -32.45 1.84
C PHE A 2 -6.86 -32.66 3.34
N PHE A 3 -7.94 -32.66 4.14
CA PHE A 3 -7.91 -32.85 5.60
C PHE A 3 -8.07 -34.34 5.95
N LEU A 4 -7.01 -34.99 6.41
CA LEU A 4 -6.99 -36.41 6.82
C LEU A 4 -7.31 -36.65 8.31
N LEU A 5 -7.56 -35.60 9.10
CA LEU A 5 -7.78 -35.69 10.54
C LEU A 5 -9.13 -36.30 11.00
N PRO A 6 -10.28 -36.09 10.32
CA PRO A 6 -11.54 -36.71 10.78
C PRO A 6 -11.51 -38.25 10.71
N LEU A 7 -10.64 -38.81 9.87
CA LEU A 7 -10.50 -40.25 9.69
C LEU A 7 -9.81 -40.94 10.88
N VAL A 8 -8.93 -40.22 11.59
CA VAL A 8 -8.18 -40.77 12.74
C VAL A 8 -9.06 -40.87 13.98
N GLY A 9 -9.94 -39.89 14.21
CA GLY A 9 -10.89 -39.92 15.33
C GLY A 9 -11.92 -41.06 15.24
N ALA A 10 -12.43 -41.31 14.03
CA ALA A 10 -13.39 -42.40 13.78
C ALA A 10 -12.77 -43.79 13.93
N ALA A 11 -11.52 -43.97 13.49
CA ALA A 11 -10.81 -45.25 13.56
C ALA A 11 -10.51 -45.68 15.01
N VAL A 12 -10.13 -44.73 15.89
CA VAL A 12 -9.86 -45.02 17.31
C VAL A 12 -11.15 -45.36 18.07
N GLY A 13 -12.27 -44.70 17.76
CA GLY A 13 -13.58 -45.02 18.35
C GLY A 13 -14.09 -46.43 18.00
N ALA A 14 -13.88 -46.87 16.76
CA ALA A 14 -14.30 -48.20 16.29
C ALA A 14 -13.45 -49.35 16.86
N ALA A 15 -12.13 -49.16 17.00
CA ALA A 15 -11.23 -50.19 17.53
C ALA A 15 -11.51 -50.53 19.01
N VAL A 16 -11.95 -49.55 19.80
CA VAL A 16 -12.25 -49.73 21.23
C VAL A 16 -13.62 -50.39 21.43
N GLY A 17 -14.61 -50.10 20.57
CA GLY A 17 -15.92 -50.74 20.62
C GLY A 17 -15.89 -52.25 20.39
N ALA A 18 -14.97 -52.75 19.56
CA ALA A 18 -14.83 -54.18 19.25
C ALA A 18 -14.08 -54.99 20.32
N LEU A 19 -13.27 -54.35 21.18
CA LEU A 19 -12.47 -55.03 22.21
C LEU A 19 -13.25 -55.32 23.51
N VAL A 20 -14.41 -54.68 23.72
CA VAL A 20 -15.15 -54.78 25.00
C VAL A 20 -16.27 -55.83 24.97
N THR A 21 -16.66 -56.34 23.79
CA THR A 21 -17.80 -57.27 23.65
C THR A 21 -17.53 -58.72 24.10
N HIS A 22 -16.31 -59.08 24.52
CA HIS A 22 -15.95 -60.47 24.87
C HIS A 22 -15.14 -60.62 26.19
N ALA A 23 -15.50 -59.95 27.28
CA ALA A 23 -14.84 -60.12 28.59
C ALA A 23 -15.76 -60.85 29.59
N SER A 24 -15.49 -62.14 29.89
CA SER A 24 -16.31 -62.97 30.80
C SER A 24 -15.69 -63.24 32.18
N GLY A 25 -14.61 -62.54 32.57
CA GLY A 25 -13.95 -62.68 33.88
C GLY A 25 -13.53 -61.34 34.53
N GLU A 26 -13.43 -61.30 35.86
CA GLU A 26 -13.13 -60.08 36.66
C GLU A 26 -11.86 -59.34 36.22
N LYS A 27 -10.79 -60.09 35.87
CA LYS A 27 -9.52 -59.57 35.34
C LYS A 27 -9.70 -58.91 33.96
N ASP A 28 -10.47 -59.53 33.08
CA ASP A 28 -10.76 -59.00 31.74
C ASP A 28 -11.67 -57.78 31.83
N ARG A 29 -12.54 -57.73 32.84
CA ARG A 29 -13.41 -56.58 33.13
C ARG A 29 -12.60 -55.37 33.60
N GLN A 30 -11.59 -55.57 34.44
CA GLN A 30 -10.65 -54.51 34.85
C GLN A 30 -9.77 -54.05 33.69
N ALA A 31 -9.25 -54.97 32.87
CA ALA A 31 -8.49 -54.63 31.67
C ALA A 31 -9.33 -53.83 30.66
N ALA A 32 -10.59 -54.23 30.42
CA ALA A 32 -11.50 -53.51 29.55
C ALA A 32 -11.84 -52.10 30.08
N GLN A 33 -12.00 -51.94 31.39
CA GLN A 33 -12.18 -50.62 32.01
C GLN A 33 -10.94 -49.73 31.87
N TYR A 34 -9.75 -50.30 32.06
CA TYR A 34 -8.48 -49.59 31.87
C TYR A 34 -8.31 -49.12 30.41
N HIS A 35 -8.54 -50.01 29.44
CA HIS A 35 -8.48 -49.65 28.02
C HIS A 35 -9.53 -48.60 27.63
N LYS A 36 -10.73 -48.65 28.20
CA LYS A 36 -11.76 -47.62 28.01
C LYS A 36 -11.34 -46.26 28.58
N GLN A 37 -10.69 -46.23 29.75
CA GLN A 37 -10.14 -44.99 30.31
C GLN A 37 -9.03 -44.42 29.43
N VAL A 38 -8.08 -45.24 28.99
CA VAL A 38 -6.99 -44.82 28.11
C VAL A 38 -7.55 -44.29 26.78
N ALA A 39 -8.54 -44.96 26.19
CA ALA A 39 -9.20 -44.51 24.96
C ALA A 39 -9.90 -43.16 25.13
N ASN A 40 -10.61 -42.96 26.24
CA ASN A 40 -11.27 -41.69 26.54
C ASN A 40 -10.26 -40.56 26.77
N ASP A 41 -9.15 -40.83 27.45
CA ASP A 41 -8.08 -39.85 27.67
C ASP A 41 -7.40 -39.47 26.34
N LEU A 42 -7.10 -40.45 25.48
CA LEU A 42 -6.56 -40.20 24.15
C LEU A 42 -7.50 -39.37 23.29
N THR A 43 -8.80 -39.69 23.30
CA THR A 43 -9.83 -38.96 22.56
C THR A 43 -9.94 -37.51 23.05
N THR A 44 -9.90 -37.31 24.36
CA THR A 44 -9.95 -35.98 24.98
C THR A 44 -8.71 -35.16 24.60
N LYS A 45 -7.52 -35.76 24.65
CA LYS A 45 -6.25 -35.11 24.25
C LYS A 45 -6.24 -34.75 22.77
N LEU A 46 -6.70 -35.63 21.90
CA LEU A 46 -6.82 -35.37 20.46
C LEU A 46 -7.80 -34.25 20.17
N SER A 47 -8.99 -34.26 20.78
CA SER A 47 -9.99 -33.21 20.60
C SER A 47 -9.47 -31.85 21.09
N ASN A 48 -8.79 -31.81 22.23
CA ASN A 48 -8.15 -30.58 22.73
C ASN A 48 -7.04 -30.08 21.80
N LEU A 49 -6.27 -30.99 21.21
CA LEU A 49 -5.21 -30.64 20.26
C LEU A 49 -5.79 -30.08 18.97
N GLU A 50 -6.82 -30.71 18.43
CA GLU A 50 -7.55 -30.25 17.24
C GLU A 50 -8.15 -28.87 17.47
N LYS A 51 -8.79 -28.66 18.63
CA LYS A 51 -9.33 -27.35 19.00
C LYS A 51 -8.25 -26.27 19.05
N ARG A 52 -7.13 -26.53 19.74
CA ARG A 52 -6.00 -25.59 19.80
C ARG A 52 -5.42 -25.32 18.41
N TYR A 53 -5.28 -26.36 17.59
CA TYR A 53 -4.78 -26.21 16.23
C TYR A 53 -5.67 -25.28 15.41
N ASN A 54 -7.00 -25.49 15.45
CA ASN A 54 -7.95 -24.64 14.75
C ASN A 54 -7.93 -23.20 15.28
N GLU A 55 -7.88 -23.00 16.60
CA GLU A 55 -7.74 -21.66 17.21
C GLU A 55 -6.46 -20.94 16.74
N TYR A 56 -5.33 -21.65 16.69
CA TYR A 56 -4.08 -21.08 16.17
C TYR A 56 -4.13 -20.81 14.68
N ALA A 57 -4.76 -21.69 13.89
CA ALA A 57 -4.91 -21.51 12.46
C ALA A 57 -5.78 -20.29 12.14
N ASP A 58 -6.92 -20.14 12.82
CA ASP A 58 -7.82 -19.00 12.67
C ASP A 58 -7.15 -17.70 13.11
N LYS A 59 -6.43 -17.72 14.24
CA LYS A 59 -5.67 -16.55 14.70
C LYS A 59 -4.57 -16.15 13.71
N SER A 60 -3.82 -17.12 13.20
CA SER A 60 -2.77 -16.89 12.21
C SER A 60 -3.34 -16.28 10.93
N LYS A 61 -4.47 -16.81 10.43
CA LYS A 61 -5.16 -16.27 9.26
C LYS A 61 -5.57 -14.81 9.46
N ASN A 62 -6.21 -14.50 10.59
CA ASN A 62 -6.63 -13.13 10.90
C ASN A 62 -5.44 -12.17 10.99
N GLN A 63 -4.31 -12.62 11.56
CA GLN A 63 -3.08 -11.82 11.63
C GLN A 63 -2.48 -11.58 10.24
N ILE A 64 -2.45 -12.60 9.38
CA ILE A 64 -1.97 -12.47 8.00
C ILE A 64 -2.84 -11.49 7.22
N ASP A 65 -4.16 -11.59 7.36
CA ASP A 65 -5.10 -10.70 6.66
C ASP A 65 -4.94 -9.24 7.12
N ASP A 66 -4.78 -9.01 8.43
CA ASP A 66 -4.52 -7.68 8.98
C ASP A 66 -3.18 -7.12 8.50
N LEU A 67 -2.11 -7.91 8.56
CA LEU A 67 -0.78 -7.49 8.12
C LEU A 67 -0.76 -7.19 6.61
N THR A 68 -1.46 -8.00 5.81
CA THR A 68 -1.60 -7.80 4.36
C THR A 68 -2.33 -6.49 4.06
N ARG A 69 -3.42 -6.22 4.79
CA ARG A 69 -4.17 -4.97 4.66
C ARG A 69 -3.31 -3.76 5.03
N GLN A 70 -2.60 -3.81 6.16
CA GLN A 70 -1.72 -2.74 6.59
C GLN A 70 -0.59 -2.49 5.57
N HIS A 71 0.01 -3.56 5.04
CA HIS A 71 1.03 -3.45 4.01
C HIS A 71 0.48 -2.81 2.73
N ALA A 72 -0.71 -3.21 2.29
CA ALA A 72 -1.36 -2.62 1.11
C ALA A 72 -1.66 -1.14 1.29
N LEU A 73 -2.15 -0.73 2.46
CA LEU A 73 -2.37 0.68 2.80
C LEU A 73 -1.06 1.46 2.81
N GLY A 74 -0.03 0.94 3.47
CA GLY A 74 1.27 1.60 3.54
C GLY A 74 1.96 1.72 2.18
N GLU A 75 1.78 0.77 1.27
CA GLU A 75 2.33 0.89 -0.09
C GLU A 75 1.56 1.92 -0.93
N ALA A 76 0.23 1.97 -0.79
CA ALA A 76 -0.58 3.01 -1.44
C ALA A 76 -0.19 4.42 -0.99
N GLU A 77 0.02 4.62 0.33
CA GLU A 77 0.50 5.90 0.87
C GLU A 77 1.87 6.30 0.30
N LYS A 78 2.83 5.36 0.19
CA LYS A 78 4.14 5.64 -0.42
C LYS A 78 4.01 6.04 -1.89
N ASP A 79 3.13 5.38 -2.65
CA ASP A 79 2.95 5.69 -4.06
C ASP A 79 2.29 7.06 -4.26
N LEU A 80 1.35 7.45 -3.40
CA LEU A 80 0.79 8.80 -3.37
C LEU A 80 1.86 9.86 -3.08
N LEU A 81 2.68 9.65 -2.03
CA LEU A 81 3.79 10.55 -1.71
C LEU A 81 4.81 10.65 -2.87
N ARG A 82 5.14 9.52 -3.51
CA ARG A 82 6.03 9.48 -4.67
C ARG A 82 5.45 10.28 -5.84
N LEU A 83 4.14 10.19 -6.08
CA LEU A 83 3.46 10.98 -7.11
C LEU A 83 3.52 12.47 -6.81
N ALA A 84 3.18 12.88 -5.59
CA ALA A 84 3.21 14.29 -5.16
C ALA A 84 4.62 14.89 -5.33
N ILE A 85 5.66 14.17 -4.92
CA ILE A 85 7.06 14.58 -5.09
C ILE A 85 7.40 14.77 -6.57
N ARG A 86 7.02 13.84 -7.45
CA ARG A 86 7.31 13.94 -8.89
C ARG A 86 6.60 15.12 -9.55
N LEU A 87 5.36 15.39 -9.15
CA LEU A 87 4.61 16.55 -9.64
C LEU A 87 5.31 17.85 -9.21
N GLN A 88 5.71 17.95 -7.93
CA GLN A 88 6.43 19.12 -7.43
C GLN A 88 7.80 19.31 -8.11
N GLN A 89 8.56 18.24 -8.31
CA GLN A 89 9.83 18.27 -9.04
C GLN A 89 9.65 18.75 -10.48
N SER A 90 8.59 18.32 -11.16
CA SER A 90 8.30 18.74 -12.53
C SER A 90 8.02 20.25 -12.60
N LEU A 91 7.27 20.79 -11.62
CA LEU A 91 7.05 22.24 -11.51
C LEU A 91 8.35 22.99 -11.23
N TYR A 92 9.24 22.47 -10.36
CA TYR A 92 10.54 23.09 -10.12
C TYR A 92 11.42 23.12 -11.37
N MET A 93 11.40 22.06 -12.20
CA MET A 93 12.11 22.06 -13.47
C MET A 93 11.57 23.14 -14.41
N LEU A 94 10.24 23.28 -14.51
CA LEU A 94 9.63 24.34 -15.32
C LEU A 94 9.99 25.74 -14.79
N MET A 95 10.02 25.93 -13.47
CA MET A 95 10.45 27.17 -12.85
C MET A 95 11.93 27.47 -13.15
N TRP A 96 12.79 26.47 -13.14
CA TRP A 96 14.19 26.61 -13.51
C TRP A 96 14.35 27.10 -14.95
N ASP A 97 13.66 26.47 -15.89
CA ASP A 97 13.71 26.85 -17.32
C ASP A 97 13.21 28.28 -17.55
N ILE A 98 12.15 28.67 -16.83
CA ILE A 98 11.63 30.04 -16.84
C ILE A 98 12.63 31.02 -16.22
N ASP A 99 13.32 30.63 -15.15
CA ASP A 99 14.30 31.50 -14.51
C ASP A 99 15.53 31.71 -15.41
N ASP A 100 15.92 30.75 -16.26
CA ASP A 100 16.95 30.94 -17.29
C ASP A 100 16.44 31.82 -18.46
N LYS A 101 15.31 31.43 -19.04
CA LYS A 101 14.72 32.10 -20.20
C LYS A 101 13.23 32.37 -20.03
N PRO A 102 12.87 33.46 -19.33
CA PRO A 102 11.47 33.77 -19.11
C PRO A 102 10.81 34.20 -20.42
N THR A 103 9.61 33.70 -20.65
CA THR A 103 8.71 34.08 -21.75
C THR A 103 7.28 34.16 -21.23
N TYR A 104 6.42 34.93 -21.90
CA TYR A 104 4.99 35.01 -21.54
C TYR A 104 4.32 33.62 -21.57
N ASN A 105 4.53 32.86 -22.64
CA ASN A 105 3.92 31.55 -22.81
C ASN A 105 4.35 30.56 -21.71
N ALA A 106 5.63 30.57 -21.32
CA ALA A 106 6.10 29.70 -20.26
C ALA A 106 5.53 30.10 -18.88
N LEU A 107 5.30 31.40 -18.63
CA LEU A 107 4.67 31.86 -17.39
C LEU A 107 3.19 31.47 -17.31
N ILE A 108 2.44 31.58 -18.41
CA ILE A 108 1.05 31.12 -18.49
C ILE A 108 1.00 29.60 -18.30
N GLY A 109 1.85 28.86 -19.02
CA GLY A 109 1.93 27.40 -18.90
C GLY A 109 2.30 26.94 -17.48
N LEU A 110 3.13 27.69 -16.75
CA LEU A 110 3.41 27.41 -15.34
C LEU A 110 2.16 27.60 -14.46
N GLU A 111 1.41 28.68 -14.67
CA GLU A 111 0.17 28.94 -13.92
C GLU A 111 -0.85 27.81 -14.13
N GLU A 112 -1.04 27.39 -15.39
CA GLU A 112 -1.90 26.27 -15.75
C GLU A 112 -1.41 24.94 -15.14
N ALA A 113 -0.10 24.67 -15.20
CA ALA A 113 0.49 23.46 -14.64
C ALA A 113 0.34 23.39 -13.12
N VAL A 114 0.49 24.52 -12.42
CA VAL A 114 0.26 24.62 -10.97
C VAL A 114 -1.20 24.38 -10.63
N ALA A 115 -2.13 24.98 -11.37
CA ALA A 115 -3.56 24.78 -11.16
C ALA A 115 -3.96 23.31 -11.37
N ALA A 116 -3.48 22.68 -12.44
CA ALA A 116 -3.72 21.27 -12.73
C ALA A 116 -3.12 20.35 -11.64
N THR A 117 -1.89 20.63 -11.22
CA THR A 117 -1.22 19.87 -10.16
C THR A 117 -1.97 19.98 -8.83
N ASN A 118 -2.35 21.19 -8.44
CA ASN A 118 -3.08 21.42 -7.18
C ASN A 118 -4.47 20.78 -7.19
N LYS A 119 -5.12 20.67 -8.35
CA LYS A 119 -6.36 19.89 -8.48
C LYS A 119 -6.14 18.41 -8.17
N VAL A 120 -5.09 17.81 -8.74
CA VAL A 120 -4.75 16.40 -8.46
C VAL A 120 -4.41 16.22 -6.98
N LEU A 121 -3.59 17.09 -6.39
CA LEU A 121 -3.23 17.01 -4.98
C LEU A 121 -4.46 17.14 -4.07
N PHE A 122 -5.40 18.03 -4.40
CA PHE A 122 -6.67 18.14 -3.68
C PHE A 122 -7.50 16.85 -3.73
N GLU A 123 -7.62 16.23 -4.92
CA GLU A 123 -8.32 14.94 -5.08
C GLU A 123 -7.66 13.80 -4.27
N LEU A 124 -6.35 13.92 -4.02
CA LEU A 124 -5.57 12.99 -3.20
C LEU A 124 -5.52 13.36 -1.71
N ASN A 125 -6.21 14.42 -1.28
CA ASN A 125 -6.15 14.97 0.08
C ASN A 125 -4.73 15.37 0.53
N GLU A 126 -3.93 15.87 -0.41
CA GLU A 126 -2.57 16.37 -0.20
C GLU A 126 -2.52 17.90 -0.21
N GLU A 127 -1.45 18.46 0.36
CA GLU A 127 -1.24 19.91 0.41
C GLU A 127 -1.02 20.50 -0.99
N SER A 128 -1.64 21.66 -1.26
CA SER A 128 -1.42 22.39 -2.50
C SER A 128 -0.05 23.04 -2.55
N ILE A 129 0.57 23.01 -3.72
CA ILE A 129 1.84 23.67 -4.00
C ILE A 129 1.60 25.17 -4.11
N GLN A 130 2.36 25.95 -3.33
CA GLN A 130 2.33 27.40 -3.35
C GLN A 130 3.53 27.96 -4.12
N ILE A 131 3.26 28.74 -5.16
CA ILE A 131 4.29 29.55 -5.82
C ILE A 131 4.32 30.94 -5.19
N PRO A 132 5.50 31.49 -4.84
CA PRO A 132 5.60 32.84 -4.30
C PRO A 132 4.99 33.87 -5.27
N ASN A 133 4.08 34.72 -4.78
CA ASN A 133 3.44 35.78 -5.61
C ASN A 133 4.44 36.69 -6.34
N LYS A 134 5.64 36.87 -5.76
CA LYS A 134 6.72 37.67 -6.36
C LYS A 134 7.37 36.99 -7.57
N TYR A 135 7.23 35.67 -7.72
CA TYR A 135 7.84 34.90 -8.80
C TYR A 135 7.33 35.33 -10.17
N PHE A 136 6.01 35.37 -10.34
CA PHE A 136 5.38 35.77 -11.61
C PHE A 136 5.69 37.22 -11.96
N SER A 137 5.52 38.15 -11.02
CA SER A 137 5.79 39.57 -11.25
C SER A 137 7.26 39.87 -11.57
N ARG A 138 8.20 39.19 -10.90
CA ARG A 138 9.64 39.24 -11.19
C ARG A 138 9.92 38.78 -12.62
N ASN A 139 9.45 37.60 -13.01
CA ASN A 139 9.76 37.02 -14.31
C ASN A 139 9.05 37.78 -15.45
N LEU A 140 7.83 38.25 -15.25
CA LEU A 140 7.14 39.14 -16.19
C LEU A 140 7.93 40.42 -16.47
N THR A 141 8.51 41.03 -15.43
CA THR A 141 9.38 42.22 -15.58
C THR A 141 10.63 41.92 -16.41
N ARG A 142 11.21 40.72 -16.23
CA ARG A 142 12.38 40.27 -17.03
C ARG A 142 12.03 40.06 -18.49
N VAL A 143 10.84 39.53 -18.81
CA VAL A 143 10.34 39.40 -20.19
C VAL A 143 10.25 40.78 -20.85
N LYS A 144 9.52 41.72 -20.24
CA LYS A 144 9.34 43.08 -20.75
C LYS A 144 10.67 43.80 -21.00
N ARG A 145 11.64 43.63 -20.10
CA ARG A 145 12.98 44.23 -20.24
C ARG A 145 13.73 43.64 -21.45
N ARG A 146 13.64 42.32 -21.66
CA ARG A 146 14.29 41.66 -22.81
C ARG A 146 13.67 42.08 -24.14
N GLU A 147 12.34 42.20 -24.21
CA GLU A 147 11.64 42.66 -25.41
C GLU A 147 12.03 44.09 -25.78
N LYS A 148 12.04 45.01 -24.80
CA LYS A 148 12.48 46.40 -25.02
C LYS A 148 13.93 46.48 -25.53
N LEU A 149 14.82 45.65 -24.99
CA LEU A 149 16.21 45.58 -25.43
C LEU A 149 16.31 45.05 -26.86
N ALA A 150 15.55 44.02 -27.20
CA ALA A 150 15.52 43.44 -28.54
C ALA A 150 14.98 44.44 -29.58
N GLU A 151 13.94 45.19 -29.24
CA GLU A 151 13.37 46.22 -30.10
C GLU A 151 14.36 47.38 -30.35
N SER A 152 15.04 47.84 -29.29
CA SER A 152 16.09 48.87 -29.43
C SER A 152 17.26 48.40 -30.30
N LYS A 153 17.65 47.12 -30.21
CA LYS A 153 18.68 46.55 -31.08
C LYS A 153 18.23 46.50 -32.55
N ARG A 154 16.97 46.14 -32.83
CA ARG A 154 16.42 46.11 -34.19
C ARG A 154 16.42 47.50 -34.83
N LYS A 155 15.93 48.50 -34.11
CA LYS A 155 15.92 49.91 -34.57
C LYS A 155 17.32 50.42 -34.94
N LYS A 156 18.32 50.14 -34.10
CA LYS A 156 19.72 50.51 -34.41
C LYS A 156 20.29 49.82 -35.65
N VAL A 157 19.87 48.59 -35.95
CA VAL A 157 20.31 47.88 -37.17
C VAL A 157 19.62 48.45 -38.39
N GLU A 158 18.33 48.80 -38.30
CA GLU A 158 17.60 49.47 -39.37
C GLU A 158 18.20 50.85 -39.68
N ASP A 159 18.47 51.67 -38.65
CA ASP A 159 19.07 53.00 -38.82
C ASP A 159 20.47 52.92 -39.48
N ASN A 160 21.26 51.89 -39.16
CA ASN A 160 22.60 51.69 -39.72
C ASN A 160 22.60 51.09 -41.14
N ASN A 161 21.50 50.50 -41.61
CA ASN A 161 21.37 49.95 -42.97
C ASN A 161 20.75 50.94 -43.96
N VAL A 162 20.21 52.06 -43.46
CA VAL A 162 19.57 53.13 -44.26
C VAL A 162 20.51 54.34 -44.43
N ALA A 163 21.65 54.37 -43.73
CA ALA A 163 22.75 55.33 -43.88
C ALA A 163 23.84 54.80 -44.82
#